data_AF-A0A967WHA5-F1
#
_entry.id   AF-A0A967WHA5-F1
#
_cell.length_a   1.000
_cell.length_b   1.000
_cell.length_c   1.000
_cell.angle_alpha   90.00
_cell.angle_beta   90.00
_cell.angle_gamma   90.00
#
_symmetry.space_group_name_H-M   'P 1'
#
loop_
_entity.id
_entity.type
_entity.pdbx_description
1 polymer ?
#
loop_
_entity_poly.entity_id
_entity_poly.type
_entity_poly.pdbx_seq_one_letter_code
_entity_poly.pdbx_strand_id
1 'polypeptide(L)' 'GAVIPEHNHPHQQITYVISGTMEFELDGEKQMLQAGDGAMVPPNTPHSAVVLGEGCQALDAWHPVREDYR' A
#
# COMPACT_ATOMS: atom_id res chain seq x y z
N GLY A 1 -4.92 -11.89 7.98
CA GLY A 1 -3.79 -11.91 7.05
C GLY A 1 -2.66 -11.09 7.61
N ALA A 2 -1.66 -10.77 6.79
CA ALA A 2 -0.60 -9.85 7.17
C ALA A 2 -1.17 -8.44 7.41
N VAL A 3 -0.62 -7.73 8.40
CA VAL A 3 -0.99 -6.34 8.72
C VAL A 3 0.25 -5.48 8.52
N ILE A 4 0.10 -4.43 7.73
CA ILE A 4 1.05 -3.34 7.58
C ILE A 4 0.47 -2.20 8.43
N PRO A 5 1.08 -1.90 9.60
CA PRO A 5 0.55 -0.87 10.49
C PRO A 5 0.58 0.50 9.82
N GLU A 6 -0.22 1.42 10.36
CA GLU A 6 -0.20 2.80 9.92
C GLU A 6 1.20 3.39 10.02
N HIS A 7 1.65 4.00 8.94
CA HIS A 7 2.92 4.69 8.87
C HIS A 7 2.86 5.77 7.79
N ASN A 8 3.95 6.53 7.67
CA ASN A 8 4.16 7.48 6.60
C ASN A 8 5.67 7.62 6.34
N HIS A 9 6.01 8.20 5.18
CA HIS A 9 7.39 8.42 4.76
C HIS A 9 7.46 9.56 3.74
N PRO A 10 8.62 10.20 3.55
CA PRO A 10 8.78 11.31 2.60
C PRO A 10 8.69 10.88 1.13
N HIS A 11 8.70 9.59 0.85
CA HIS A 11 8.59 9.03 -0.51
C HIS A 11 7.13 9.06 -0.95
N GLN A 12 6.90 9.42 -2.20
CA GLN A 12 5.67 9.04 -2.89
C GLN A 12 5.72 7.54 -3.16
N GLN A 13 4.61 6.85 -2.92
CA GLN A 13 4.44 5.43 -3.23
C GLN A 13 3.28 5.24 -4.20
N ILE A 14 3.43 4.28 -5.11
CA ILE A 14 2.33 3.74 -5.92
C ILE A 14 2.24 2.26 -5.62
N THR A 15 1.09 1.82 -5.14
CA THR A 15 0.77 0.41 -4.92
C THR A 15 -0.15 -0.08 -6.03
N TYR A 16 0.15 -1.24 -6.61
CA TYR A 16 -0.71 -1.91 -7.59
C TYR A 16 -0.92 -3.37 -7.19
N VAL A 17 -2.17 -3.81 -7.10
CA VAL A 17 -2.51 -5.18 -6.71
C VAL A 17 -2.42 -6.10 -7.92
N ILE A 18 -1.49 -7.06 -7.87
CA ILE A 18 -1.32 -8.07 -8.91
C ILE A 18 -2.32 -9.21 -8.71
N SER A 19 -2.50 -9.67 -7.47
CA SER A 19 -3.46 -10.71 -7.12
C SER A 19 -3.89 -10.62 -5.65
N GLY A 20 -5.05 -11.19 -5.33
CA GLY A 20 -5.60 -11.16 -3.98
C GLY A 20 -6.30 -9.84 -3.64
N THR A 21 -6.42 -9.54 -2.35
CA THR A 21 -7.20 -8.40 -1.87
C THR A 21 -6.66 -7.87 -0.53
N MET A 22 -6.71 -6.55 -0.35
CA MET A 22 -6.43 -5.88 0.93
C MET A 22 -7.41 -4.76 1.21
N GLU A 23 -7.69 -4.52 2.50
CA GLU A 23 -8.21 -3.23 2.95
C GLU A 23 -7.02 -2.26 3.05
N PHE A 24 -7.07 -1.15 2.32
CA PHE A 24 -6.07 -0.10 2.32
C PHE A 24 -6.68 1.16 2.92
N GLU A 25 -6.03 1.75 3.92
CA GLU A 25 -6.45 3.01 4.52
C GLU A 25 -5.47 4.09 4.11
N LEU A 26 -5.96 5.19 3.55
CA LEU A 26 -5.18 6.35 3.12
C LEU A 26 -5.82 7.62 3.65
N ASP A 27 -5.09 8.37 4.47
CA ASP A 27 -5.58 9.61 5.10
C ASP A 27 -6.93 9.44 5.84
N GLY A 28 -7.10 8.29 6.51
CA GLY A 28 -8.33 7.92 7.22
C GLY A 28 -9.47 7.40 6.34
N GLU A 29 -9.29 7.36 5.02
CA GLU A 29 -10.26 6.76 4.09
C GLU A 29 -9.91 5.31 3.78
N LYS A 30 -10.84 4.40 4.09
CA LYS A 30 -10.69 2.97 3.82
C LYS A 30 -11.23 2.60 2.45
N GLN A 31 -10.44 1.84 1.70
CA GLN A 31 -10.80 1.30 0.40
C GLN A 31 -10.41 -0.16 0.31
N MET A 32 -11.20 -0.93 -0.43
CA MET A 32 -10.85 -2.30 -0.79
C MET A 32 -10.10 -2.28 -2.12
N LEU A 33 -8.85 -2.77 -2.11
CA LEU A 33 -8.06 -2.95 -3.31
C LEU A 33 -8.01 -4.44 -3.68
N GLN A 34 -8.36 -4.77 -4.91
CA GLN A 34 -8.29 -6.11 -5.50
C GLN A 34 -7.42 -6.10 -6.76
N ALA A 35 -7.16 -7.28 -7.32
CA ALA A 35 -6.35 -7.41 -8.53
C ALA A 35 -6.75 -6.43 -9.65
N GLY A 36 -5.81 -5.62 -10.11
CA GLY A 36 -6.02 -4.57 -11.11
C GLY A 36 -6.17 -3.16 -10.52
N ASP A 37 -6.43 -3.03 -9.23
CA ASP A 37 -6.53 -1.73 -8.56
C ASP A 37 -5.15 -1.19 -8.17
N GLY A 38 -5.09 0.12 -7.96
CA GLY A 38 -3.92 0.76 -7.38
C GLY A 38 -4.26 1.97 -6.53
N ALA A 39 -3.31 2.34 -5.68
CA ALA A 39 -3.35 3.52 -4.84
C ALA A 39 -2.07 4.34 -5.03
N MET A 40 -2.21 5.67 -5.05
CA MET A 40 -1.08 6.59 -4.99
C MET A 40 -1.07 7.21 -3.59
N VAL A 41 0.03 7.02 -2.89
CA VAL A 41 0.27 7.58 -1.56
C VAL A 41 1.19 8.79 -1.72
N PRO A 42 0.71 10.01 -1.45
CA PRO A 42 1.56 11.19 -1.45
C PRO A 42 2.60 11.17 -0.31
N PRO A 43 3.69 11.96 -0.41
CA PRO A 43 4.66 12.09 0.67
C PRO A 43 4.03 12.46 2.02
N ASN A 44 4.45 11.77 3.07
CA ASN A 44 4.04 11.96 4.47
C ASN A 44 2.53 11.77 4.73
N THR A 45 1.79 11.14 3.82
CA THR A 45 0.39 10.78 4.05
C THR A 45 0.30 9.48 4.86
N PRO A 46 -0.40 9.45 6.01
CA PRO A 46 -0.64 8.23 6.77
C PRO A 46 -1.38 7.19 5.94
N HIS A 47 -0.88 5.96 5.97
CA HIS A 47 -1.54 4.84 5.30
C HIS A 47 -1.24 3.51 6.01
N SER A 48 -2.17 2.56 5.87
CA SER A 48 -2.05 1.20 6.42
C SER A 48 -2.68 0.18 5.47
N ALA A 49 -2.37 -1.10 5.65
CA ALA A 49 -2.97 -2.17 4.86
C ALA A 49 -3.20 -3.44 5.67
N VAL A 50 -4.33 -4.09 5.44
CA VAL A 50 -4.68 -5.39 6.01
C VAL A 50 -4.97 -6.38 4.88
N VAL A 51 -4.11 -7.39 4.75
CA VAL A 51 -4.30 -8.46 3.76
C VAL A 51 -5.45 -9.37 4.19
N LEU A 52 -6.40 -9.56 3.26
CA LEU A 52 -7.58 -10.40 3.48
C LEU A 52 -7.45 -11.74 2.74
N GLY A 53 -8.32 -12.70 3.11
CA GLY A 53 -8.41 -14.00 2.43
C GLY A 53 -7.11 -14.81 2.45
N GLU A 54 -6.80 -15.42 1.32
CA GLU A 54 -5.65 -16.34 1.16
C GLU A 54 -4.32 -15.62 0.90
N GLY A 55 -4.33 -14.31 0.67
CA GLY A 55 -3.11 -13.52 0.43
C GLY A 55 -3.35 -12.35 -0.51
N CYS A 56 -2.31 -11.51 -0.65
CA CYS A 56 -2.28 -10.40 -1.59
C CYS A 56 -0.84 -10.23 -2.09
N GLN A 57 -0.67 -10.10 -3.41
CA GLN A 57 0.58 -9.72 -4.04
C GLN A 57 0.40 -8.34 -4.64
N ALA A 58 1.27 -7.40 -4.24
CA ALA A 58 1.28 -6.04 -4.74
C ALA A 58 2.67 -5.68 -5.24
N LEU A 59 2.71 -4.76 -6.19
CA LEU A 59 3.91 -4.06 -6.63
C LEU A 59 3.88 -2.66 -6.02
N ASP A 60 4.96 -2.28 -5.36
CA ASP A 60 5.17 -0.92 -4.87
C ASP A 60 6.29 -0.24 -5.66
N ALA A 61 6.00 0.95 -6.16
CA ALA A 61 6.95 1.85 -6.81
C ALA A 61 7.12 3.12 -5.98
N TRP A 62 8.36 3.61 -5.88
CA TRP A 62 8.73 4.63 -4.91
C TRP A 62 9.48 5.79 -5.58
N HIS A 63 9.19 7.03 -5.17
CA HIS A 63 9.98 8.20 -5.54
C HIS A 63 10.15 9.18 -4.36
N PRO A 64 11.38 9.59 -3.99
CA PRO A 64 12.66 9.06 -4.48
C PRO A 64 12.86 7.58 -4.10
N VAL A 65 13.99 7.00 -4.48
CA VAL A 65 14.32 5.61 -4.12
C VAL A 65 14.35 5.45 -2.60
N ARG A 66 13.69 4.40 -2.09
CA ARG A 66 13.82 3.91 -0.72
C ARG A 66 15.16 3.17 -0.56
N GLU A 67 16.22 3.87 -0.20
CA GLU A 67 17.57 3.27 -0.05
C GLU A 67 17.64 2.19 1.03
N ASP A 68 16.70 2.18 1.99
CA ASP A 68 16.58 1.15 3.03
C ASP A 68 16.02 -0.19 2.50
N TYR A 69 15.43 -0.20 1.30
CA TYR A 69 14.88 -1.40 0.63
C TYR A 69 15.79 -1.97 -0.46
N ARG A 70 17.01 -1.46 -0.55
CA ARG A 70 18.00 -1.86 -1.54
C ARG A 70 18.88 -3.02 -1.05
#